data_AF-A0A2R3QQI4-F1
#
_entry.id   AF-A0A2R3QQI4-F1
#
_cell.length_a   1.000
_cell.length_b   1.000
_cell.length_c   1.000
_cell.angle_alpha   90.00
_cell.angle_beta   90.00
_cell.angle_gamma   90.00
#
_symmetry.space_group_name_H-M   'P 1'
#
loop_
_entity.id
_entity.type
_entity.pdbx_description
1 polymer ?
#
loop_
_entity_poly.entity_id
_entity_poly.type
_entity_poly.pdbx_seq_one_letter_code
_entity_poly.pdbx_strand_id
1 'polypeptide(L)'
;MSLIHERNRAIRALIEEVRAAKAEEAGETPAFVARIKNAVNTLSQRSELFPIDSFPIKLNTHAGLYRLGEDADRQNALYITGGIYGKVQTQPHTHPAWVSMGAVKGLERNRIYQRIDDASVEGQGQLEVLEVTDVVPGAPAFIGSGLYHTLEVEDDIQTLHLHLYDAGLDDPANSGLPVFEAPDSRNYVRTPSAVQRQVVSGVHPSTFGEVSEALASGEPLEVIAVDHHNPLLEKLVTPRRVSLDDWEASSAGLQGSPEVPVVLVGQVKAVELAAQRLARLGYSYFTHLR
;
A
#
# COMPACT_ATOMS: atom_id res chain seq x y z
N MET A 1 1.76 -17.43 -17.42
CA MET A 1 1.15 -16.13 -17.05
C MET A 1 2.31 -15.26 -16.61
N SER A 2 2.39 -14.00 -17.04
CA SER A 2 3.55 -13.17 -16.68
C SER A 2 3.48 -12.74 -15.21
N LEU A 3 4.61 -12.37 -14.62
CA LEU A 3 4.69 -11.89 -13.23
C LEU A 3 3.69 -10.75 -12.93
N ILE A 4 3.49 -9.82 -13.87
CA ILE A 4 2.53 -8.71 -13.76
C ILE A 4 1.09 -9.24 -13.58
N HIS A 5 0.68 -10.21 -14.41
CA HIS A 5 -0.66 -10.79 -14.35
C HIS A 5 -0.87 -11.65 -13.11
N GLU A 6 0.14 -12.46 -12.74
CA GLU A 6 0.07 -13.30 -11.54
C GLU A 6 -0.01 -12.46 -10.26
N ARG A 7 0.79 -11.39 -10.18
CA ARG A 7 0.74 -10.45 -9.04
C ARG A 7 -0.62 -9.76 -8.95
N ASN A 8 -1.14 -9.21 -10.06
CA ASN A 8 -2.47 -8.57 -10.06
C ASN A 8 -3.57 -9.54 -9.61
N ARG A 9 -3.58 -10.76 -10.15
CA ARG A 9 -4.55 -11.80 -9.78
C ARG A 9 -4.51 -12.12 -8.29
N ALA A 10 -3.31 -12.29 -7.73
CA ALA A 10 -3.14 -12.62 -6.32
C ALA A 10 -3.57 -11.47 -5.39
N ILE A 11 -3.25 -10.22 -5.75
CA ILE A 11 -3.69 -9.02 -5.02
C ILE A 11 -5.21 -8.87 -5.06
N ARG A 12 -5.82 -9.06 -6.23
CA ARG A 12 -7.27 -9.03 -6.37
C ARG A 12 -7.95 -10.08 -5.50
N ALA A 13 -7.45 -11.31 -5.49
CA ALA A 13 -8.02 -12.37 -4.67
C ALA A 13 -8.01 -12.00 -3.19
N LEU A 14 -6.94 -11.34 -2.71
CA LEU A 14 -6.91 -10.77 -1.36
C LEU A 14 -8.01 -9.71 -1.16
N ILE A 15 -8.12 -8.72 -2.05
CA ILE A 15 -9.11 -7.64 -1.92
C ILE A 15 -10.55 -8.19 -2.02
N GLU A 16 -10.81 -9.18 -2.86
CA GLU A 16 -12.08 -9.91 -2.94
C GLU A 16 -12.42 -10.61 -1.63
N GLU A 17 -11.45 -11.29 -1.02
CA GLU A 17 -11.64 -11.96 0.26
C GLU A 17 -11.94 -10.98 1.40
N VAL A 18 -11.28 -9.82 1.41
CA VAL A 18 -11.56 -8.74 2.38
C VAL A 18 -12.98 -8.20 2.19
N ARG A 19 -13.40 -7.97 0.94
CA ARG A 19 -14.78 -7.53 0.62
C ARG A 19 -15.81 -8.55 1.08
N ALA A 20 -15.57 -9.83 0.84
CA ALA A 20 -16.45 -10.91 1.29
C ALA A 20 -16.53 -10.94 2.82
N ALA A 21 -15.40 -10.86 3.52
CA ALA A 21 -15.37 -10.82 4.98
C ALA A 21 -16.16 -9.64 5.56
N LYS A 22 -16.03 -8.44 4.99
CA LYS A 22 -16.81 -7.26 5.40
C LYS A 22 -18.31 -7.38 5.15
N ALA A 23 -18.71 -8.11 4.11
CA ALA A 23 -20.12 -8.31 3.79
C ALA A 23 -20.80 -9.33 4.74
N GLU A 24 -20.02 -10.27 5.26
CA GLU A 24 -20.50 -11.35 6.13
C GLU A 24 -20.45 -10.99 7.63
N GLU A 25 -19.42 -10.25 8.06
CA GLU A 25 -19.16 -9.94 9.47
C GLU A 25 -19.32 -8.44 9.75
N ALA A 26 -20.08 -8.11 10.80
CA ALA A 26 -20.22 -6.73 11.25
C ALA A 26 -19.07 -6.36 12.21
N GLY A 27 -18.07 -5.64 11.69
CA GLY A 27 -16.94 -5.14 12.48
C GLY A 27 -15.82 -6.15 12.71
N GLU A 28 -14.92 -5.84 13.64
CA GLU A 28 -13.67 -6.58 13.89
C GLU A 28 -13.89 -7.80 14.81
N THR A 29 -14.80 -8.70 14.44
CA THR A 29 -15.01 -9.95 15.20
C THR A 29 -13.76 -10.84 15.15
N PRO A 30 -13.55 -11.76 16.12
CA PRO A 30 -12.42 -12.69 16.06
C PRO A 30 -12.37 -13.51 14.76
N ALA A 31 -13.53 -13.85 14.19
CA ALA A 31 -13.64 -14.53 12.91
C ALA A 31 -13.18 -13.64 11.74
N PHE A 32 -13.63 -12.37 11.70
CA PHE A 32 -13.16 -11.39 10.74
C PHE A 32 -11.64 -11.21 10.81
N VAL A 33 -11.10 -10.96 12.01
CA VAL A 33 -9.66 -10.76 12.23
C VAL A 33 -8.86 -11.98 11.76
N ALA A 34 -9.28 -13.19 12.11
CA ALA A 34 -8.61 -14.42 11.67
C ALA A 34 -8.63 -14.57 10.14
N ARG A 35 -9.77 -14.25 9.51
CA ARG A 35 -9.94 -14.32 8.05
C ARG A 35 -9.03 -13.33 7.32
N ILE A 36 -9.00 -12.07 7.75
CA ILE A 36 -8.13 -11.03 7.15
C ILE A 36 -6.64 -11.37 7.35
N LYS A 37 -6.24 -11.81 8.55
CA LYS A 37 -4.87 -12.26 8.81
C LYS A 37 -4.47 -13.41 7.89
N ASN A 38 -5.34 -14.40 7.72
CA ASN A 38 -5.07 -15.55 6.85
C ASN A 38 -4.95 -15.14 5.37
N ALA A 39 -5.80 -14.25 4.90
CA ALA A 39 -5.76 -13.75 3.52
C ALA A 39 -4.44 -13.01 3.23
N VAL A 40 -4.04 -12.08 4.10
CA VAL A 40 -2.77 -11.34 3.96
C VAL A 40 -1.57 -12.30 4.06
N ASN A 41 -1.59 -13.25 5.00
CA ASN A 41 -0.54 -14.25 5.14
C ASN A 41 -0.38 -15.09 3.87
N THR A 42 -1.50 -15.55 3.31
CA THR A 42 -1.52 -16.33 2.06
C THR A 42 -0.83 -15.59 0.93
N LEU A 43 -1.10 -14.29 0.76
CA LEU A 43 -0.41 -13.47 -0.24
C LEU A 43 1.07 -13.28 0.10
N SER A 44 1.40 -12.98 1.36
CA SER A 44 2.78 -12.70 1.78
C SER A 44 3.72 -13.90 1.61
N GLN A 45 3.20 -15.13 1.68
CA GLN A 45 3.97 -16.35 1.46
C GLN A 45 4.32 -16.60 -0.01
N ARG A 46 3.68 -15.90 -0.95
CA ARG A 46 3.99 -15.95 -2.39
C ARG A 46 5.19 -15.05 -2.73
N SER A 47 6.33 -15.29 -2.07
CA SER A 47 7.53 -14.44 -2.17
C SER A 47 8.07 -14.29 -3.59
N GLU A 48 7.82 -15.25 -4.47
CA GLU A 48 8.18 -15.19 -5.89
C GLU A 48 7.42 -14.10 -6.66
N LEU A 49 6.26 -13.67 -6.16
CA LEU A 49 5.52 -12.54 -6.71
C LEU A 49 6.14 -11.20 -6.32
N PHE A 50 6.98 -11.17 -5.28
CA PHE A 50 7.53 -9.94 -4.69
C PHE A 50 9.07 -9.98 -4.63
N PRO A 51 9.77 -10.12 -5.77
CA PRO A 51 11.22 -10.11 -5.78
C PRO A 51 11.74 -8.76 -5.25
N ILE A 52 12.76 -8.82 -4.39
CA ILE A 52 13.22 -7.68 -3.60
C ILE A 52 13.67 -6.49 -4.46
N ASP A 53 14.26 -6.78 -5.62
CA ASP A 53 14.77 -5.79 -6.56
C ASP A 53 13.64 -5.01 -7.26
N SER A 54 12.40 -5.51 -7.26
CA SER A 54 11.22 -4.77 -7.74
C SER A 54 10.79 -3.66 -6.79
N PHE A 55 11.29 -3.63 -5.55
CA PHE A 55 10.89 -2.66 -4.51
C PHE A 55 12.11 -1.91 -3.95
N PRO A 56 12.72 -1.03 -4.75
CA PRO A 56 13.96 -0.36 -4.36
C PRO A 56 13.77 0.62 -3.19
N ILE A 57 14.63 0.56 -2.19
CA ILE A 57 14.55 1.49 -1.06
C ILE A 57 15.06 2.89 -1.45
N LYS A 58 14.36 3.94 -1.01
CA LYS A 58 14.82 5.32 -1.18
C LYS A 58 15.92 5.61 -0.15
N LEU A 59 17.09 6.04 -0.62
CA LEU A 59 18.27 6.28 0.24
C LEU A 59 18.04 7.32 1.34
N ASN A 60 17.22 8.34 1.08
CA ASN A 60 16.96 9.42 2.04
C ASN A 60 16.01 9.02 3.18
N THR A 61 15.09 8.09 2.93
CA THR A 61 14.12 7.62 3.94
C THR A 61 14.49 6.25 4.52
N HIS A 62 15.45 5.54 3.93
CA HIS A 62 15.77 4.14 4.26
C HIS A 62 14.58 3.18 4.16
N ALA A 63 13.52 3.61 3.46
CA ALA A 63 12.30 2.85 3.26
C ALA A 63 11.75 3.01 1.83
N GLY A 64 11.01 2.01 1.36
CA GLY A 64 10.15 2.04 0.18
C GLY A 64 8.69 1.84 0.62
N LEU A 65 7.76 2.53 -0.05
CA LEU A 65 6.32 2.37 0.15
C LEU A 65 5.65 2.41 -1.22
N TYR A 66 5.02 1.30 -1.61
CA TYR A 66 4.42 1.13 -2.92
C TYR A 66 2.98 0.64 -2.79
N ARG A 67 2.04 1.31 -3.47
CA ARG A 67 0.67 0.80 -3.55
C ARG A 67 0.61 -0.33 -4.57
N LEU A 68 0.01 -1.44 -4.15
CA LEU A 68 -0.16 -2.64 -4.95
C LEU A 68 -1.60 -2.81 -5.44
N GLY A 69 -2.58 -2.43 -4.62
CA GLY A 69 -4.00 -2.63 -4.89
C GLY A 69 -4.85 -1.72 -4.03
N GLU A 70 -6.00 -1.25 -4.53
CA GLU A 70 -6.96 -0.46 -3.75
C GLU A 70 -8.31 -0.44 -4.47
N ASP A 71 -9.40 -0.33 -3.71
CA ASP A 71 -10.73 -0.08 -4.29
C ASP A 71 -10.95 1.41 -4.62
N ALA A 72 -11.83 1.69 -5.58
CA ALA A 72 -12.07 3.03 -6.11
C ALA A 72 -12.57 4.05 -5.05
N ASP A 73 -13.12 3.56 -3.94
CA ASP A 73 -13.63 4.34 -2.81
C ASP A 73 -12.62 4.57 -1.68
N ARG A 74 -11.34 4.19 -1.89
CA ARG A 74 -10.22 4.29 -0.94
C ARG A 74 -10.17 3.19 0.12
N GLN A 75 -11.04 2.20 0.02
CA GLN A 75 -10.99 1.07 0.93
C GLN A 75 -10.05 -0.04 0.44
N ASN A 76 -9.70 -0.95 1.34
CA ASN A 76 -8.96 -2.19 1.04
C ASN A 76 -7.63 -1.91 0.31
N ALA A 77 -6.88 -0.92 0.82
CA ALA A 77 -5.65 -0.46 0.22
C ALA A 77 -4.48 -1.34 0.65
N LEU A 78 -3.92 -2.09 -0.29
CA LEU A 78 -2.73 -2.91 -0.12
C LEU A 78 -1.49 -2.14 -0.53
N TYR A 79 -0.51 -2.11 0.37
CA TYR A 79 0.82 -1.61 0.11
C TYR A 79 1.86 -2.69 0.37
N ILE A 80 3.03 -2.52 -0.23
CA ILE A 80 4.24 -3.20 0.19
C ILE A 80 5.26 -2.15 0.65
N THR A 81 5.81 -2.39 1.82
CA THR A 81 6.86 -1.58 2.40
C THR A 81 8.16 -2.37 2.37
N GLY A 82 9.27 -1.68 2.14
CA GLY A 82 10.60 -2.22 2.35
C GLY A 82 11.36 -1.32 3.31
N GLY A 83 12.14 -1.89 4.21
CA GLY A 83 12.91 -1.13 5.19
C GLY A 83 14.32 -1.69 5.37
N ILE A 84 15.24 -0.82 5.80
CA ILE A 84 16.60 -1.19 6.20
C ILE A 84 16.65 -1.37 7.73
N TYR A 85 17.24 -2.48 8.17
CA TYR A 85 17.43 -2.78 9.59
C TYR A 85 18.08 -1.63 10.38
N GLY A 86 17.49 -1.35 11.55
CA GLY A 86 17.95 -0.31 12.47
C GLY A 86 17.83 1.13 11.94
N LYS A 87 17.17 1.33 10.79
CA LYS A 87 16.96 2.65 10.17
C LYS A 87 15.49 3.04 10.05
N VAL A 88 14.59 2.07 10.14
CA VAL A 88 13.14 2.31 10.04
C VAL A 88 12.50 2.05 11.39
N GLN A 89 12.04 3.14 12.01
CA GLN A 89 11.21 3.13 13.20
C GLN A 89 10.18 4.23 13.09
N THR A 90 8.94 3.95 13.48
CA THR A 90 7.87 4.95 13.53
C THR A 90 7.56 5.38 14.96
N GLN A 91 7.06 6.61 15.09
CA GLN A 91 6.45 7.11 16.31
C GLN A 91 5.12 6.39 16.60
N PRO A 92 4.64 6.34 17.85
CA PRO A 92 3.35 5.74 18.14
C PRO A 92 2.24 6.52 17.43
N HIS A 93 1.57 5.86 16.49
CA HIS A 93 0.52 6.45 15.65
C HIS A 93 -0.67 5.51 15.56
N THR A 94 -1.82 6.06 15.19
CA THR A 94 -3.05 5.29 14.92
C THR A 94 -3.49 5.50 13.49
N HIS A 95 -4.44 4.68 13.06
CA HIS A 95 -5.06 4.70 11.74
C HIS A 95 -6.57 4.93 11.92
N PRO A 96 -7.29 5.46 10.92
CA PRO A 96 -8.72 5.72 11.03
C PRO A 96 -9.56 4.44 11.15
N ALA A 97 -8.97 3.30 10.78
CA ALA A 97 -9.57 1.97 10.82
C ALA A 97 -8.46 0.91 11.00
N TRP A 98 -8.79 -0.37 10.90
CA TRP A 98 -7.85 -1.48 11.13
C TRP A 98 -6.77 -1.62 10.04
N VAL A 99 -5.68 -2.29 10.43
CA VAL A 99 -4.56 -2.65 9.55
C VAL A 99 -4.17 -4.11 9.75
N SER A 100 -3.91 -4.82 8.66
CA SER A 100 -3.39 -6.19 8.70
C SER A 100 -2.06 -6.27 7.96
N MET A 101 -1.09 -7.01 8.51
CA MET A 101 0.26 -7.09 7.99
C MET A 101 0.72 -8.53 7.81
N GLY A 102 1.53 -8.78 6.80
CA GLY A 102 2.20 -10.06 6.57
C GLY A 102 3.57 -9.86 5.96
N ALA A 103 4.56 -10.63 6.42
CA ALA A 103 5.92 -10.51 5.92
C ALA A 103 6.14 -11.37 4.68
N VAL A 104 6.64 -10.74 3.62
CA VAL A 104 7.26 -11.44 2.49
C VAL A 104 8.67 -11.88 2.87
N LYS A 105 9.41 -11.00 3.55
CA LYS A 105 10.78 -11.24 3.99
C LYS A 105 11.13 -10.44 5.24
N GLY A 106 11.87 -11.06 6.15
CA GLY A 106 12.47 -10.43 7.33
C GLY A 106 11.46 -10.20 8.46
N LEU A 107 11.84 -9.34 9.41
CA LEU A 107 11.09 -9.11 10.66
C LEU A 107 10.74 -7.64 10.83
N GLU A 108 9.46 -7.37 11.06
CA GLU A 108 8.95 -6.07 11.50
C GLU A 108 8.30 -6.25 12.86
N ARG A 109 8.87 -5.60 13.89
CA ARG A 109 8.32 -5.61 15.24
C ARG A 109 7.30 -4.50 15.39
N ASN A 110 6.09 -4.88 15.78
CA ASN A 110 5.01 -3.96 16.09
C ASN A 110 4.73 -3.98 17.59
N ARG A 111 4.88 -2.82 18.26
CA ARG A 111 4.42 -2.64 19.64
C ARG A 111 3.07 -1.95 19.58
N ILE A 112 2.03 -2.59 20.11
CA ILE A 112 0.64 -2.14 20.04
C ILE A 112 0.26 -1.55 21.39
N TYR A 113 -0.41 -0.41 21.37
CA TYR A 113 -0.81 0.35 22.54
C TYR A 113 -2.30 0.66 22.52
N GLN A 114 -2.90 0.70 23.70
CA GLN A 114 -4.18 1.34 23.93
C GLN A 114 -3.96 2.74 24.51
N ARG A 115 -4.86 3.66 24.17
CA ARG A 115 -4.94 4.96 24.84
C ARG A 115 -5.81 4.81 26.10
N ILE A 116 -5.32 5.27 27.24
CA ILE A 116 -5.96 5.06 28.56
C ILE A 116 -6.46 6.34 29.24
N ASP A 117 -6.20 7.51 28.65
CA ASP A 117 -6.75 8.79 29.11
C ASP A 117 -8.11 9.12 28.48
N ASP A 118 -8.79 10.15 29.01
CA ASP A 118 -10.12 10.60 28.57
C ASP A 118 -10.09 11.59 27.39
N ALA A 119 -8.90 11.84 26.82
CA ALA A 119 -8.65 12.82 25.76
C ALA A 119 -9.13 14.25 26.08
N SER A 120 -9.23 14.61 27.37
CA SER A 120 -9.71 15.94 27.79
C SER A 120 -8.72 17.09 27.52
N VAL A 121 -7.44 16.79 27.30
CA VAL A 121 -6.38 17.79 27.04
C VAL A 121 -5.84 17.62 25.63
N GLU A 122 -6.10 18.62 24.78
CA GLU A 122 -5.58 18.65 23.41
C GLU A 122 -4.04 18.62 23.39
N GLY A 123 -3.48 17.79 22.50
CA GLY A 123 -2.03 17.58 22.40
C GLY A 123 -1.44 16.68 23.49
N GLN A 124 -2.23 16.17 24.43
CA GLN A 124 -1.78 15.23 25.45
C GLN A 124 -2.58 13.93 25.49
N GLY A 125 -1.91 12.82 25.78
CA GLY A 125 -2.52 11.52 26.02
C GLY A 125 -1.60 10.58 26.82
N GLN A 126 -2.09 9.39 27.12
CA GLN A 126 -1.33 8.33 27.77
C GLN A 126 -1.58 7.01 27.06
N LEU A 127 -0.49 6.35 26.68
CA LEU A 127 -0.50 5.03 26.06
C LEU A 127 -0.07 3.96 27.06
N GLU A 128 -0.69 2.78 26.96
CA GLU A 128 -0.29 1.57 27.65
C GLU A 128 -0.04 0.47 26.62
N VAL A 129 1.06 -0.28 26.77
CA VAL A 129 1.38 -1.40 25.89
C VAL A 129 0.35 -2.52 26.10
N LEU A 130 -0.32 -2.89 25.02
CA LEU A 130 -1.21 -4.06 24.97
C LEU A 130 -0.43 -5.33 24.62
N GLU A 131 0.39 -5.26 23.57
CA GLU A 131 1.06 -6.41 22.98
C GLU A 131 2.32 -5.97 22.22
N VAL A 132 3.26 -6.90 22.08
CA VAL A 132 4.37 -6.79 21.13
C VAL A 132 4.33 -7.99 20.20
N THR A 133 4.25 -7.73 18.90
CA THR A 133 4.06 -8.75 17.87
C THR A 133 5.11 -8.60 16.79
N ASP A 134 5.84 -9.67 16.51
CA ASP A 134 6.79 -9.74 15.41
C ASP A 134 6.08 -10.27 14.16
N VAL A 135 6.13 -9.50 13.07
CA VAL A 135 5.60 -9.87 11.76
C VAL A 135 6.74 -10.47 10.94
N VAL A 136 6.72 -11.80 10.85
CA VAL A 136 7.69 -12.63 10.11
C VAL A 136 6.95 -13.54 9.12
N PRO A 137 7.64 -14.15 8.13
CA PRO A 137 6.97 -15.02 7.17
C PRO A 137 6.17 -16.12 7.87
N GLY A 138 4.88 -16.23 7.56
CA GLY A 138 3.96 -17.17 8.19
C GLY A 138 3.25 -16.65 9.46
N ALA A 139 3.67 -15.51 10.01
CA ALA A 139 3.10 -14.91 11.22
C ALA A 139 2.53 -13.50 10.93
N PRO A 140 1.28 -13.40 10.45
CA PRO A 140 0.64 -12.10 10.21
C PRO A 140 0.22 -11.42 11.52
N ALA A 141 0.09 -10.09 11.47
CA ALA A 141 -0.46 -9.28 12.55
C ALA A 141 -1.73 -8.54 12.10
N PHE A 142 -2.53 -8.11 13.09
CA PHE A 142 -3.69 -7.28 12.89
C PHE A 142 -3.73 -6.25 14.01
N ILE A 143 -4.00 -5.00 13.65
CA ILE A 143 -4.11 -3.87 14.57
C ILE A 143 -5.51 -3.31 14.38
N GLY A 144 -6.31 -3.41 15.44
CA GLY A 144 -7.70 -2.97 15.42
C GLY A 144 -7.86 -1.46 15.41
N SER A 145 -9.05 -1.01 15.01
CA SER A 145 -9.38 0.41 14.94
C SER A 145 -9.19 1.10 16.30
N GLY A 146 -8.57 2.29 16.29
CA GLY A 146 -8.33 3.09 17.49
C GLY A 146 -7.13 2.65 18.34
N LEU A 147 -6.49 1.53 18.02
CA LEU A 147 -5.21 1.16 18.63
C LEU A 147 -4.07 1.97 18.03
N TYR A 148 -3.02 2.16 18.82
CA TYR A 148 -1.80 2.83 18.42
C TYR A 148 -0.71 1.79 18.23
N HIS A 149 0.29 2.09 17.40
CA HIS A 149 1.44 1.23 17.27
C HIS A 149 2.72 1.96 16.87
N THR A 150 3.84 1.31 17.16
CA THR A 150 5.14 1.61 16.55
C THR A 150 5.57 0.40 15.73
N LEU A 151 6.14 0.64 14.56
CA LEU A 151 6.84 -0.36 13.76
C LEU A 151 8.36 -0.16 13.86
N GLU A 152 9.11 -1.25 13.88
CA GLU A 152 10.58 -1.26 13.88
C GLU A 152 11.10 -2.42 13.02
N VAL A 153 12.05 -2.14 12.13
CA VAL A 153 12.69 -3.18 11.30
C VAL A 153 13.90 -3.74 12.03
N GLU A 154 13.80 -5.02 12.42
CA GLU A 154 14.65 -5.65 13.45
C GLU A 154 15.44 -6.87 12.95
N ASP A 155 15.29 -7.28 11.69
CA ASP A 155 16.06 -8.35 11.08
C ASP A 155 16.27 -8.09 9.57
N ASP A 156 17.24 -8.78 8.96
CA ASP A 156 17.64 -8.70 7.54
C ASP A 156 18.20 -7.34 7.08
N ILE A 157 19.08 -7.32 6.07
CA ILE A 157 19.60 -6.05 5.51
C ILE A 157 18.45 -5.23 4.89
N GLN A 158 17.46 -5.93 4.32
CA GLN A 158 16.27 -5.36 3.73
C GLN A 158 15.07 -6.28 3.96
N THR A 159 14.00 -5.72 4.51
CA THR A 159 12.72 -6.41 4.72
C THR A 159 11.71 -6.07 3.64
N LEU A 160 10.67 -6.90 3.52
CA LEU A 160 9.48 -6.64 2.72
C LEU A 160 8.23 -7.09 3.46
N HIS A 161 7.31 -6.15 3.69
CA HIS A 161 6.08 -6.39 4.42
C HIS A 161 4.88 -5.88 3.61
N LEU A 162 3.84 -6.70 3.53
CA LEU A 162 2.54 -6.29 3.03
C LEU A 162 1.77 -5.61 4.15
N HIS A 163 1.20 -4.45 3.86
CA HIS A 163 0.35 -3.67 4.77
C HIS A 163 -0.99 -3.44 4.08
N LEU A 164 -2.04 -4.08 4.57
CA LEU A 164 -3.41 -3.93 4.11
C LEU A 164 -4.15 -2.99 5.07
N TYR A 165 -4.60 -1.86 4.56
CA TYR A 165 -5.39 -0.87 5.29
C TYR A 165 -6.84 -0.92 4.86
N ASP A 166 -7.72 -0.79 5.85
CA ASP A 166 -9.14 -0.59 5.59
C ASP A 166 -9.42 0.72 4.87
N ALA A 167 -8.61 1.75 5.16
CA ALA A 167 -8.62 3.05 4.51
C ALA A 167 -7.20 3.41 4.01
N GLY A 168 -7.06 3.72 2.73
CA GLY A 168 -5.79 4.08 2.11
C GLY A 168 -5.07 5.24 2.81
N LEU A 169 -3.75 5.27 2.75
CA LEU A 169 -2.92 6.26 3.47
C LEU A 169 -3.19 7.71 3.02
N ASP A 170 -3.62 7.89 1.78
CA ASP A 170 -4.03 9.18 1.20
C ASP A 170 -5.51 9.53 1.47
N ASP A 171 -6.22 8.71 2.26
CA ASP A 171 -7.60 9.00 2.67
C ASP A 171 -7.67 10.22 3.60
N PRO A 172 -8.65 11.13 3.38
CA PRO A 172 -8.92 12.25 4.27
C PRO A 172 -9.08 11.88 5.75
N ALA A 173 -9.61 10.70 6.08
CA ALA A 173 -9.81 10.20 7.43
C ALA A 173 -8.51 10.04 8.23
N ASN A 174 -7.38 9.89 7.53
CA ASN A 174 -6.06 9.86 8.19
C ASN A 174 -5.58 11.25 8.67
N SER A 175 -6.37 12.33 8.46
CA SER A 175 -5.98 13.71 8.79
C SER A 175 -6.30 14.04 10.24
N GLY A 176 -5.39 14.72 10.92
CA GLY A 176 -5.59 15.13 12.30
C GLY A 176 -5.46 13.99 13.33
N LEU A 177 -4.98 12.81 12.94
CA LEU A 177 -4.78 11.69 13.85
C LEU A 177 -3.59 11.96 14.79
N PRO A 178 -3.65 11.57 16.07
CA PRO A 178 -2.54 11.75 16.99
C PRO A 178 -1.33 10.88 16.63
N VAL A 179 -0.15 11.47 16.71
CA VAL A 179 1.17 10.82 16.64
C VAL A 179 1.97 11.26 17.85
N PHE A 180 2.21 10.34 18.77
CA PHE A 180 2.94 10.62 20.01
C PHE A 180 4.42 10.87 19.72
N GLU A 181 5.05 11.75 20.49
CA GLU A 181 6.47 12.08 20.27
C GLU A 181 7.39 10.87 20.51
N ALA A 182 7.04 10.04 21.49
CA ALA A 182 7.70 8.80 21.89
C ALA A 182 6.72 7.88 22.65
N PRO A 183 7.00 6.57 22.80
CA PRO A 183 6.12 5.63 23.51
C PRO A 183 5.76 6.04 24.96
N ASP A 184 6.68 6.69 25.66
CA ASP A 184 6.52 7.18 27.03
C ASP A 184 6.15 8.67 27.11
N SER A 185 6.06 9.35 25.97
CA SER A 185 5.67 10.76 25.92
C SER A 185 4.18 10.92 26.18
N ARG A 186 3.84 11.96 26.95
CA ARG A 186 2.45 12.41 27.06
C ARG A 186 2.04 13.30 25.89
N ASN A 187 2.98 13.86 25.16
CA ASN A 187 2.69 14.80 24.09
C ASN A 187 2.48 14.06 22.77
N TYR A 188 1.52 14.55 21.98
CA TYR A 188 1.37 14.16 20.59
C TYR A 188 1.20 15.38 19.70
N VAL A 189 1.59 15.21 18.44
CA VAL A 189 1.23 16.13 17.35
C VAL A 189 0.15 15.48 16.50
N ARG A 190 -0.56 16.28 15.71
CA ARG A 190 -1.57 15.75 14.77
C ARG A 190 -0.96 15.57 13.39
N THR A 191 -1.36 14.51 12.70
CA THR A 191 -1.03 14.34 11.28
C THR A 191 -1.52 15.55 10.48
N PRO A 192 -0.77 16.00 9.45
CA PRO A 192 -1.21 17.11 8.60
C PRO A 192 -2.54 16.78 7.90
N SER A 193 -3.18 17.81 7.33
CA SER A 193 -4.33 17.59 6.45
C SER A 193 -3.95 16.70 5.25
N ALA A 194 -4.89 15.94 4.69
CA ALA A 194 -4.62 15.10 3.51
C ALA A 194 -4.01 15.89 2.34
N VAL A 195 -4.42 17.15 2.14
CA VAL A 195 -3.85 18.06 1.13
C VAL A 195 -2.37 18.34 1.39
N GLN A 196 -1.98 18.48 2.66
CA GLN A 196 -0.59 18.72 3.07
C GLN A 196 0.24 17.43 3.15
N ARG A 197 -0.38 16.29 3.47
CA ARG A 197 0.34 15.03 3.68
C ARG A 197 1.02 14.52 2.41
N GLN A 198 0.54 14.89 1.22
CA GLN A 198 1.07 14.47 -0.09
C GLN A 198 1.64 13.04 -0.01
N VAL A 199 0.89 12.08 0.56
CA VAL A 199 1.43 10.72 0.75
C VAL A 199 1.56 10.10 -0.63
N VAL A 200 2.75 10.21 -1.21
CA VAL A 200 3.04 9.64 -2.50
C VAL A 200 3.47 8.20 -2.25
N SER A 201 2.46 7.34 -2.16
CA SER A 201 2.68 5.90 -2.29
C SER A 201 3.19 5.66 -3.71
N GLY A 202 4.40 5.13 -3.82
CA GLY A 202 5.04 4.93 -5.11
C GLY A 202 4.27 3.93 -5.97
N VAL A 203 4.45 4.02 -7.27
CA VAL A 203 4.16 2.91 -8.18
C VAL A 203 5.42 2.09 -8.28
N HIS A 204 5.34 0.78 -8.00
CA HIS A 204 6.53 -0.06 -8.03
C HIS A 204 7.07 -0.13 -9.47
N PRO A 205 8.39 -0.11 -9.67
CA PRO A 205 8.97 -0.25 -10.99
C PRO A 205 8.69 -1.65 -11.58
N SER A 206 8.65 -1.69 -12.90
CA SER A 206 8.80 -2.90 -13.71
C SER A 206 9.89 -2.71 -14.74
N THR A 207 10.56 -3.80 -15.09
CA THR A 207 11.53 -3.84 -16.19
C THR A 207 10.82 -3.94 -17.53
N PHE A 208 11.54 -3.59 -18.61
CA PHE A 208 11.06 -3.83 -19.97
C PHE A 208 10.82 -5.33 -20.25
N GLY A 209 11.62 -6.22 -19.66
CA GLY A 209 11.46 -7.67 -19.80
C GLY A 209 10.11 -8.15 -19.25
N GLU A 210 9.74 -7.71 -18.04
CA GLU A 210 8.45 -8.05 -17.42
C GLU A 210 7.27 -7.53 -18.25
N VAL A 211 7.36 -6.30 -18.76
CA VAL A 211 6.31 -5.72 -19.62
C VAL A 211 6.23 -6.44 -20.97
N SER A 212 7.37 -6.77 -21.58
CA SER A 212 7.41 -7.54 -22.83
C SER A 212 6.82 -8.93 -22.66
N GLU A 213 7.10 -9.61 -21.54
CA GLU A 213 6.52 -10.91 -21.23
C GLU A 213 5.01 -10.82 -21.01
N ALA A 214 4.55 -9.77 -20.32
CA ALA A 214 3.13 -9.50 -20.13
C ALA A 214 2.41 -9.24 -21.46
N LEU A 215 2.98 -8.44 -22.37
CA LEU A 215 2.41 -8.24 -23.70
C LEU A 215 2.39 -9.54 -24.52
N ALA A 216 3.44 -10.36 -24.41
CA ALA A 216 3.57 -11.61 -25.16
C ALA A 216 2.66 -12.74 -24.64
N SER A 217 2.14 -12.66 -23.41
CA SER A 217 1.27 -13.71 -22.85
C SER A 217 -0.12 -13.75 -23.51
N GLY A 218 -0.53 -12.68 -24.19
CA GLY A 218 -1.85 -12.54 -24.79
C GLY A 218 -2.98 -12.28 -23.78
N GLU A 219 -2.65 -12.12 -22.50
CA GLU A 219 -3.60 -11.69 -21.47
C GLU A 219 -3.83 -10.17 -21.55
N PRO A 220 -5.02 -9.68 -21.14
CA PRO A 220 -5.30 -8.24 -21.16
C PRO A 220 -4.31 -7.45 -20.30
N LEU A 221 -3.65 -6.47 -20.91
CA LEU A 221 -2.73 -5.53 -20.27
C LEU A 221 -3.01 -4.12 -20.80
N GLU A 222 -3.23 -3.15 -19.92
CA GLU A 222 -3.38 -1.76 -20.33
C GLU A 222 -2.05 -1.02 -20.17
N VAL A 223 -1.67 -0.22 -21.17
CA VAL A 223 -0.46 0.59 -21.14
C VAL A 223 -0.88 2.05 -21.26
N ILE A 224 -0.57 2.86 -20.25
CA ILE A 224 -0.93 4.27 -20.19
C ILE A 224 0.34 5.12 -20.10
N ALA A 225 0.55 5.98 -21.10
CA ALA A 225 1.59 6.98 -21.09
C ALA A 225 1.08 8.28 -20.45
N VAL A 226 1.82 8.78 -19.45
CA VAL A 226 1.49 9.96 -18.65
C VAL A 226 2.46 11.08 -18.99
N ASP A 227 1.97 12.12 -19.68
CA ASP A 227 2.79 13.25 -20.16
C ASP A 227 4.09 12.79 -20.86
N HIS A 228 4.01 11.67 -21.57
CA HIS A 228 5.18 10.98 -22.09
C HIS A 228 4.94 10.40 -23.49
N HIS A 229 6.04 10.30 -24.26
CA HIS A 229 6.07 9.72 -25.58
C HIS A 229 7.32 8.85 -25.70
N ASN A 230 7.13 7.57 -26.04
CA ASN A 230 8.22 6.59 -26.15
C ASN A 230 8.12 5.84 -27.49
N PRO A 231 8.91 6.25 -28.51
CA PRO A 231 8.85 5.65 -29.84
C PRO A 231 9.19 4.15 -29.88
N LEU A 232 9.97 3.65 -28.92
CA LEU A 232 10.33 2.23 -28.87
C LEU A 232 9.17 1.39 -28.33
N LEU A 233 8.51 1.87 -27.29
CA LEU A 233 7.31 1.22 -26.75
C LEU A 233 6.16 1.22 -27.76
N GLU A 234 6.02 2.32 -28.52
CA GLU A 234 4.96 2.47 -29.53
C GLU A 234 5.09 1.50 -30.71
N LYS A 235 6.25 0.84 -30.88
CA LYS A 235 6.42 -0.27 -31.82
C LYS A 235 5.85 -1.59 -31.30
N LEU A 236 5.67 -1.72 -29.99
CA LEU A 236 5.18 -2.93 -29.32
C LEU A 236 3.70 -2.85 -28.99
N VAL A 237 3.25 -1.68 -28.53
CA VAL A 237 1.87 -1.45 -28.08
C VAL A 237 1.51 0.01 -28.32
N THR A 238 0.27 0.28 -28.67
CA THR A 238 -0.25 1.65 -28.76
C THR A 238 -0.73 2.08 -27.37
N PRO A 239 0.02 2.90 -26.60
CA PRO A 239 -0.39 3.27 -25.27
C PRO A 239 -1.58 4.23 -25.33
N ARG A 240 -2.47 4.11 -24.34
CA ARG A 240 -3.43 5.16 -24.02
C ARG A 240 -2.68 6.35 -23.45
N ARG A 241 -3.07 7.58 -23.79
CA ARG A 241 -2.35 8.77 -23.35
C ARG A 241 -3.21 9.58 -22.42
N VAL A 242 -2.62 10.03 -21.32
CA VAL A 242 -3.23 10.98 -20.39
C VAL A 242 -2.28 12.15 -20.15
N SER A 243 -2.87 13.33 -19.94
CA SER A 243 -2.14 14.52 -19.57
C SER A 243 -2.53 14.93 -18.15
N LEU A 244 -1.55 15.28 -17.31
CA LEU A 244 -1.87 15.76 -15.96
C LEU A 244 -2.45 17.18 -15.96
N ASP A 245 -2.03 18.01 -16.91
CA ASP A 245 -2.47 19.40 -17.09
C ASP A 245 -3.89 19.47 -17.68
N ASP A 246 -4.22 18.55 -18.60
CA ASP A 246 -5.53 18.42 -19.23
C ASP A 246 -6.22 17.11 -18.82
N TRP A 247 -6.23 16.83 -17.51
CA TRP A 247 -6.69 15.54 -16.98
C TRP A 247 -8.14 15.23 -17.34
N GLU A 248 -9.05 16.19 -17.20
CA GLU A 248 -10.47 15.98 -17.46
C GLU A 248 -10.73 15.55 -18.91
N ALA A 249 -10.15 16.26 -19.88
CA ALA A 249 -10.33 15.91 -21.28
C ALA A 249 -9.57 14.63 -21.67
N SER A 250 -8.32 14.48 -21.21
CA SER A 250 -7.48 13.34 -21.58
C SER A 250 -7.86 12.02 -20.90
N SER A 251 -8.54 12.07 -19.76
CA SER A 251 -9.09 10.90 -19.07
C SER A 251 -10.56 10.62 -19.40
N ALA A 252 -11.17 11.39 -20.30
CA ALA A 252 -12.56 11.20 -20.68
C ALA A 252 -12.80 9.79 -21.25
N GLY A 253 -13.78 9.09 -20.70
CA GLY A 253 -14.13 7.71 -21.09
C GLY A 253 -13.16 6.63 -20.59
N LEU A 254 -12.20 6.96 -19.72
CA LEU A 254 -11.47 5.96 -18.97
C LEU A 254 -12.38 5.33 -17.92
N GLN A 255 -12.48 4.01 -17.94
CA GLN A 255 -13.10 3.23 -16.88
C GLN A 255 -12.21 2.01 -16.64
N GLY A 256 -11.67 1.91 -15.43
CA GLY A 256 -10.79 0.83 -15.05
C GLY A 256 -11.54 -0.47 -14.86
N SER A 257 -10.85 -1.57 -15.18
CA SER A 257 -11.26 -2.91 -14.77
C SER A 257 -10.22 -3.41 -13.78
N PRO A 258 -10.60 -3.80 -12.56
CA PRO A 258 -9.64 -4.32 -11.59
C PRO A 258 -8.89 -5.56 -12.12
N GLU A 259 -9.49 -6.32 -13.04
CA GLU A 259 -8.93 -7.54 -13.66
C GLU A 259 -7.68 -7.25 -14.49
N VAL A 260 -7.58 -6.04 -15.04
CA VAL A 260 -6.58 -5.69 -16.06
C VAL A 260 -5.46 -4.90 -15.39
N PRO A 261 -4.24 -5.46 -15.30
CA PRO A 261 -3.10 -4.72 -14.79
C PRO A 261 -2.75 -3.54 -15.70
N VAL A 262 -2.27 -2.45 -15.09
CA VAL A 262 -1.87 -1.25 -15.82
C VAL A 262 -0.36 -1.03 -15.74
N VAL A 263 0.27 -0.86 -16.89
CA VAL A 263 1.65 -0.37 -17.00
C VAL A 263 1.62 1.12 -17.28
N LEU A 264 2.15 1.90 -16.34
CA LEU A 264 2.32 3.34 -16.49
C LEU A 264 3.70 3.65 -17.04
N VAL A 265 3.76 4.64 -17.92
CA VAL A 265 4.99 5.08 -18.58
C VAL A 265 5.09 6.59 -18.51
N GLY A 266 6.21 7.10 -18.00
CA GLY A 266 6.42 8.52 -17.82
C GLY A 266 7.39 8.84 -16.68
N GLN A 267 7.50 10.12 -16.34
CA GLN A 267 8.32 10.56 -15.22
C GLN A 267 7.71 10.09 -13.88
N VAL A 268 8.56 9.70 -12.92
CA VAL A 268 8.13 9.09 -11.64
C VAL A 268 7.01 9.88 -10.97
N LYS A 269 7.21 11.19 -10.75
CA LYS A 269 6.21 12.06 -10.10
C LYS A 269 4.89 12.13 -10.86
N ALA A 270 4.95 12.14 -12.19
CA ALA A 270 3.75 12.21 -13.02
C ALA A 270 2.97 10.89 -12.97
N VAL A 271 3.67 9.77 -13.08
CA VAL A 271 3.12 8.43 -12.96
C VAL A 271 2.46 8.19 -11.60
N GLU A 272 3.09 8.61 -10.50
CA GLU A 272 2.53 8.47 -9.16
C GLU A 272 1.23 9.26 -9.00
N LEU A 273 1.16 10.50 -9.52
CA LEU A 273 -0.06 11.30 -9.48
C LEU A 273 -1.17 10.72 -10.38
N ALA A 274 -0.82 10.27 -11.58
CA ALA A 274 -1.77 9.63 -12.49
C ALA A 274 -2.33 8.34 -11.87
N ALA A 275 -1.51 7.51 -11.23
CA ALA A 275 -1.97 6.29 -10.55
C ALA A 275 -3.01 6.59 -9.47
N GLN A 276 -2.82 7.66 -8.68
CA GLN A 276 -3.81 8.09 -7.69
C GLN A 276 -5.16 8.47 -8.32
N ARG A 277 -5.13 9.21 -9.45
CA ARG A 277 -6.35 9.61 -10.15
C ARG A 277 -7.02 8.44 -10.86
N LEU A 278 -6.24 7.57 -11.51
CA LEU A 278 -6.73 6.35 -12.17
C LEU A 278 -7.37 5.39 -11.15
N ALA A 279 -6.83 5.27 -9.93
CA ALA A 279 -7.44 4.43 -8.90
C ALA A 279 -8.91 4.81 -8.64
N ARG A 280 -9.25 6.11 -8.71
CA ARG A 280 -10.62 6.60 -8.56
C ARG A 280 -11.54 6.24 -9.72
N LEU A 281 -10.99 5.83 -10.85
CA LEU A 281 -11.72 5.38 -12.04
C LEU A 281 -11.89 3.85 -12.08
N GLY A 282 -11.52 3.12 -11.02
CA GLY A 282 -11.70 1.66 -10.92
C GLY A 282 -10.50 0.81 -11.34
N TYR A 283 -9.33 1.42 -11.56
CA TYR A 283 -8.07 0.70 -11.77
C TYR A 283 -7.46 0.32 -10.42
N SER A 284 -7.02 -0.93 -10.24
CA SER A 284 -6.55 -1.41 -8.92
C SER A 284 -5.03 -1.61 -8.86
N TYR A 285 -4.40 -2.16 -9.91
CA TYR A 285 -2.99 -2.52 -9.91
C TYR A 285 -2.19 -1.73 -10.96
N PHE A 286 -1.07 -1.15 -10.53
CA PHE A 286 -0.18 -0.34 -11.36
C PHE A 286 1.26 -0.78 -11.21
N THR A 287 1.98 -0.81 -12.33
CA THR A 287 3.46 -0.88 -12.36
C THR A 287 4.03 0.22 -13.23
N HIS A 288 5.24 0.69 -12.93
CA HIS A 288 5.91 1.77 -13.64
C HIS A 288 7.04 1.24 -14.52
N LEU A 289 6.87 1.28 -15.84
CA LEU A 289 7.98 1.05 -16.76
C LEU A 289 8.90 2.27 -16.76
N ARG A 290 10.10 2.09 -16.20
CA ARG A 290 11.14 3.13 -16.11
C ARG A 290 12.10 3.09 -17.30
#